data_AF-A0A3Q0H2A2-F1
#
_entry.id   AF-A0A3Q0H2A2-F1
#
_cell.length_a   1.000
_cell.length_b   1.000
_cell.length_c   1.000
_cell.angle_alpha   90.00
_cell.angle_beta   90.00
_cell.angle_gamma   90.00
#
_symmetry.space_group_name_H-M   'P 1'
#
loop_
_entity.id
_entity.type
_entity.pdbx_description
1 polymer ?
#
loop_
_entity_poly.entity_id
_entity_poly.type
_entity_poly.pdbx_seq_one_letter_code
_entity_poly.pdbx_strand_id
1 'polypeptide(L)'
;MTAKALEGEASWSARAWEEEAATFHLNAGANNPATAVYDYSKLLIGYRSWLGQACYVTRMDKDNIQGLDAITKAFQYHQGEGQDEGFSMPPGDRSTLGTTINILCSHLPIYWA
;
A
#
# COMPACT_ATOMS: atom_id res chain seq x y z
N MET A 1 10.03 35.60 -19.65
CA MET A 1 8.74 35.70 -18.94
C MET A 1 8.94 35.16 -17.54
N THR A 2 8.88 36.02 -16.54
CA THR A 2 9.10 35.68 -15.13
C THR A 2 7.73 35.54 -14.46
N ALA A 3 7.38 34.33 -14.04
CA ALA A 3 6.16 34.10 -13.26
C ALA A 3 6.42 34.53 -11.81
N LYS A 4 5.62 35.49 -11.32
CA LYS A 4 5.63 35.96 -9.94
C LYS A 4 4.87 34.94 -9.09
N ALA A 5 5.52 34.36 -8.09
CA ALA A 5 4.85 33.50 -7.12
C ALA A 5 3.85 34.33 -6.32
N LEU A 6 2.60 33.88 -6.26
CA LEU A 6 1.60 34.41 -5.33
C LEU A 6 1.85 33.74 -3.99
N GLU A 7 2.33 34.53 -3.02
CA GLU A 7 2.44 34.16 -1.61
C GLU A 7 1.03 33.99 -1.03
N GLY A 8 0.46 32.80 -1.25
CA GLY A 8 -0.57 32.27 -0.39
C GLY A 8 0.12 31.36 0.62
N GLU A 9 0.16 31.76 1.89
CA GLU A 9 0.38 30.82 3.00
C GLU A 9 -0.80 29.85 3.00
N ALA A 10 -0.76 28.87 2.11
CA ALA A 10 -1.55 27.69 2.24
C ALA A 10 -1.01 26.96 3.47
N SER A 11 -1.80 26.92 4.52
CA SER A 11 -1.65 25.96 5.60
C SER A 11 -1.89 24.56 5.02
N TRP A 12 -0.91 24.05 4.26
CA TRP A 12 -0.87 22.68 3.73
C TRP A 12 -0.93 21.67 4.88
N SER A 13 -0.39 22.07 6.03
CA SER A 13 -0.37 21.32 7.28
C SER A 13 -1.71 21.26 8.00
N ALA A 14 -2.82 21.81 7.48
CA ALA A 14 -4.15 21.64 8.06
C ALA A 14 -5.10 20.70 7.28
N ARG A 15 -4.80 20.41 6.01
CA ARG A 15 -5.68 19.64 5.11
C ARG A 15 -5.07 18.33 4.59
N ALA A 16 -3.75 18.17 4.69
CA ALA A 16 -3.06 16.96 4.23
C ALA A 16 -3.40 15.69 5.04
N TRP A 17 -4.10 15.82 6.17
CA TRP A 17 -4.57 14.72 7.02
C TRP A 17 -6.07 14.43 6.87
N GLU A 18 -6.76 15.08 5.93
CA GLU A 18 -8.10 14.63 5.52
C GLU A 18 -8.02 13.37 4.63
N GLU A 19 -6.90 13.11 3.96
CA GLU A 19 -6.68 11.85 3.23
C GLU A 19 -6.20 10.76 4.19
N GLU A 20 -7.14 10.00 4.74
CA GLU A 20 -6.87 8.85 5.63
C GLU A 20 -6.05 7.74 4.93
N ALA A 21 -6.09 7.71 3.58
CA ALA A 21 -5.33 6.77 2.79
C ALA A 21 -4.87 7.34 1.44
N ALA A 22 -3.66 6.97 1.02
CA ALA A 22 -3.13 7.22 -0.33
C ALA A 22 -3.09 5.94 -1.15
N THR A 23 -3.40 6.04 -2.45
CA THR A 23 -3.40 4.89 -3.37
C THR A 23 -2.43 5.12 -4.52
N PHE A 24 -1.61 4.12 -4.81
CA PHE A 24 -0.61 4.15 -5.88
C PHE A 24 -0.81 2.99 -6.84
N HIS A 25 -0.79 3.30 -8.13
CA HIS A 25 -0.65 2.29 -9.17
C HIS A 25 0.83 1.99 -9.40
N LEU A 26 1.16 0.71 -9.39
CA LEU A 26 2.51 0.18 -9.50
C LEU A 26 2.64 -0.66 -10.76
N ASN A 27 3.75 -0.50 -11.46
CA ASN A 27 4.18 -1.49 -12.42
C ASN A 27 5.03 -2.53 -11.68
N ALA A 28 4.41 -3.65 -11.27
CA ALA A 28 5.11 -4.69 -10.53
C ALA A 28 5.92 -5.64 -11.43
N GLY A 29 6.12 -5.30 -12.70
CA GLY A 29 6.82 -6.13 -13.69
C GLY A 29 5.94 -7.22 -14.28
N ALA A 30 6.49 -7.99 -15.25
CA ALA A 30 5.84 -9.15 -15.86
C ALA A 30 4.38 -8.93 -16.37
N ASN A 31 4.05 -7.72 -16.82
CA ASN A 31 2.68 -7.33 -17.19
C ASN A 31 1.64 -7.55 -16.07
N ASN A 32 2.08 -7.54 -14.81
CA ASN A 32 1.24 -7.66 -13.63
C ASN A 32 1.22 -6.32 -12.87
N PRO A 33 0.36 -5.36 -13.26
CA PRO A 33 0.22 -4.14 -12.50
C PRO A 33 -0.29 -4.44 -11.10
N ALA A 34 0.08 -3.60 -10.15
CA ALA A 34 -0.37 -3.71 -8.77
C ALA A 34 -0.88 -2.38 -8.26
N THR A 35 -1.61 -2.45 -7.15
CA THR A 35 -2.07 -1.29 -6.41
C THR A 35 -1.57 -1.41 -4.98
N ALA A 36 -0.96 -0.33 -4.49
CA ALA A 36 -0.61 -0.17 -3.08
C ALA A 36 -1.51 0.89 -2.45
N VAL A 37 -2.00 0.61 -1.25
CA VAL A 37 -2.77 1.53 -0.42
C VAL A 37 -2.01 1.77 0.87
N TYR A 38 -1.66 3.01 1.13
CA TYR A 38 -1.14 3.49 2.41
C TYR A 38 -2.31 3.96 3.23
N ASP A 39 -2.65 3.24 4.30
CA ASP A 39 -3.66 3.64 5.27
C ASP A 39 -2.98 4.24 6.48
N TYR A 40 -2.91 5.57 6.52
CA TYR A 40 -2.23 6.32 7.58
C TYR A 40 -3.01 6.26 8.89
N SER A 41 -4.34 6.06 8.84
CA SER A 41 -5.19 5.93 10.03
C SER A 41 -4.93 4.61 10.78
N LYS A 42 -4.64 3.53 10.05
CA LYS A 42 -4.35 2.20 10.61
C LYS A 42 -2.86 1.91 10.73
N LEU A 43 -2.01 2.78 10.17
CA LEU A 43 -0.57 2.54 10.00
C LEU A 43 -0.32 1.20 9.28
N LEU A 44 -1.03 0.99 8.17
CA LEU A 44 -0.93 -0.21 7.35
C LEU A 44 -0.66 0.13 5.90
N ILE A 45 0.02 -0.79 5.22
CA ILE A 45 0.22 -0.74 3.77
C ILE A 45 -0.37 -2.01 3.18
N GLY A 46 -1.41 -1.86 2.37
CA GLY A 46 -2.01 -2.95 1.61
C GLY A 46 -1.46 -3.00 0.18
N TYR A 47 -1.29 -4.20 -0.36
CA TYR A 47 -0.82 -4.43 -1.71
C TYR A 47 -1.61 -5.55 -2.37
N ARG A 48 -2.01 -5.30 -3.62
CA ARG A 48 -2.65 -6.30 -4.48
C ARG A 48 -2.16 -6.15 -5.90
N SER A 49 -1.55 -7.21 -6.42
CA SER A 49 -1.29 -7.34 -7.86
C SER A 49 -2.53 -7.83 -8.59
N TRP A 50 -2.68 -7.48 -9.87
CA TRP A 50 -3.80 -7.90 -10.69
C TRP A 50 -3.92 -9.42 -10.84
N LEU A 51 -2.80 -10.10 -11.12
CA LEU A 51 -2.74 -11.55 -11.30
C LEU A 51 -2.56 -12.31 -9.98
N GLY A 52 -2.50 -11.60 -8.84
CA GLY A 52 -2.25 -12.20 -7.54
C GLY A 52 -3.50 -12.85 -6.97
N GLN A 53 -3.33 -14.00 -6.34
CA GLN A 53 -4.41 -14.73 -5.68
C GLN A 53 -4.60 -14.34 -4.21
N ALA A 54 -3.81 -13.39 -3.71
CA ALA A 54 -3.88 -12.87 -2.35
C ALA A 54 -3.63 -11.36 -2.28
N CYS A 55 -4.09 -10.78 -1.18
CA CYS A 55 -3.76 -9.42 -0.77
C CYS A 55 -2.71 -9.49 0.34
N TYR A 56 -1.70 -8.65 0.27
CA TYR A 56 -0.64 -8.61 1.27
C TYR A 56 -0.74 -7.32 2.06
N VAL A 57 -0.49 -7.38 3.36
CA VAL A 57 -0.54 -6.22 4.24
C VAL A 57 0.71 -6.21 5.10
N THR A 58 1.33 -5.05 5.28
CA THR A 58 2.43 -4.88 6.22
C THR A 58 2.19 -3.65 7.11
N ARG A 59 2.94 -3.58 8.22
CA ARG A 59 2.85 -2.45 9.16
C ARG A 59 3.67 -1.28 8.64
N MET A 60 3.11 -0.10 8.78
CA MET A 60 3.79 1.16 8.54
C MET A 60 4.58 1.56 9.79
N ASP A 61 5.83 1.96 9.60
CA ASP A 61 6.60 2.65 10.63
C ASP A 61 6.22 4.14 10.61
N LYS A 62 5.60 4.63 11.68
CA LYS A 62 5.14 6.02 11.77
C LYS A 62 6.30 7.03 11.76
N ASP A 63 7.48 6.62 12.20
CA ASP A 63 8.67 7.48 12.31
C ASP A 63 9.53 7.37 11.04
N ASN A 64 9.32 6.32 10.23
CA ASN A 64 10.03 6.05 8.98
C ASN A 64 9.14 5.33 7.95
N ILE A 65 8.13 6.04 7.44
CA ILE A 65 7.14 5.47 6.50
C ILE A 65 7.86 4.89 5.27
N GLN A 66 7.63 3.61 4.98
CA GLN A 66 8.32 2.93 3.89
C GLN A 66 7.96 3.55 2.54
N GLY A 67 8.98 3.92 1.76
CA GLY A 67 8.79 4.44 0.40
C GLY A 67 8.26 3.39 -0.58
N LEU A 68 7.72 3.87 -1.71
CA LEU A 68 7.07 3.05 -2.73
C LEU A 68 7.99 1.95 -3.30
N ASP A 69 9.27 2.26 -3.51
CA ASP A 69 10.28 1.30 -3.98
C ASP A 69 10.55 0.18 -2.98
N ALA A 70 10.55 0.49 -1.69
CA ALA A 70 10.79 -0.48 -0.63
C ALA A 70 9.65 -1.49 -0.56
N ILE A 71 8.41 -1.01 -0.58
CA ILE A 71 7.24 -1.90 -0.53
C ILE A 71 7.09 -2.73 -1.80
N THR A 72 7.41 -2.16 -2.97
CA THR A 72 7.29 -2.88 -4.24
C THR A 72 8.24 -4.09 -4.26
N LYS A 73 9.47 -3.92 -3.77
CA LYS A 73 10.43 -5.03 -3.64
C LYS A 73 9.97 -6.08 -2.64
N ALA A 74 9.48 -5.65 -1.47
CA ALA A 74 8.97 -6.58 -0.45
C ALA A 74 7.81 -7.42 -0.99
N PHE A 75 6.82 -6.80 -1.62
CA PHE A 75 5.66 -7.54 -2.13
C PHE A 75 5.97 -8.40 -3.37
N GLN A 76 6.91 -8.00 -4.24
CA GLN A 76 7.38 -8.85 -5.34
C GLN A 76 8.05 -10.14 -4.83
N TYR A 77 8.86 -10.05 -3.76
CA TYR A 77 9.47 -11.20 -3.13
C TYR A 77 8.40 -12.21 -2.65
N HIS A 78 7.35 -11.73 -1.97
CA HIS A 78 6.27 -12.58 -1.48
C HIS A 78 5.37 -13.19 -2.58
N GLN A 79 5.31 -12.57 -3.76
CA GLN A 79 4.58 -13.11 -4.91
C GLN A 79 5.32 -14.24 -5.63
N GLY A 80 6.67 -14.18 -5.63
CA GLY A 80 7.53 -15.17 -6.27
C GLY A 80 7.68 -16.45 -5.44
N GLU A 81 7.82 -16.32 -4.12
CA GLU A 81 8.06 -17.49 -3.25
C GLU A 81 6.77 -18.15 -2.72
N GLY A 82 5.66 -17.40 -2.65
CA GLY A 82 4.38 -17.92 -2.16
C GLY A 82 3.68 -18.93 -3.08
N GLN A 83 4.22 -19.17 -4.29
CA GLN A 83 3.67 -20.12 -5.25
C GLN A 83 4.38 -21.47 -5.27
N ASP A 84 5.68 -21.53 -4.95
CA ASP A 84 6.46 -22.77 -5.15
C ASP A 84 6.92 -23.45 -3.85
N GLU A 85 7.20 -22.75 -2.74
CA GLU A 85 7.74 -23.45 -1.55
C GLU A 85 7.29 -22.83 -0.21
N GLY A 86 6.15 -23.31 0.32
CA GLY A 86 5.93 -23.48 1.77
C GLY A 86 6.01 -22.26 2.71
N PHE A 87 6.24 -21.04 2.22
CA PHE A 87 6.21 -19.83 3.03
C PHE A 87 4.76 -19.48 3.39
N SER A 88 4.28 -20.07 4.48
CA SER A 88 2.98 -19.74 5.06
C SER A 88 3.08 -18.38 5.73
N MET A 89 2.91 -17.33 4.94
CA MET A 89 2.71 -15.98 5.45
C MET A 89 1.55 -16.00 6.46
N PRO A 90 1.68 -15.34 7.63
CA PRO A 90 0.62 -15.38 8.63
C PRO A 90 -0.68 -14.81 8.05
N PRO A 91 -1.83 -15.49 8.25
CA PRO A 91 -3.10 -14.96 7.78
C PRO A 91 -3.43 -13.62 8.48
N GLY A 92 -3.93 -12.66 7.71
CA GLY A 92 -4.40 -11.38 8.20
C GLY A 92 -5.89 -11.36 8.53
N ASP A 93 -6.27 -10.51 9.49
CA ASP A 93 -7.66 -10.33 9.90
C ASP A 93 -8.24 -9.03 9.31
N ARG A 94 -9.33 -9.17 8.56
CA ARG A 94 -10.09 -8.07 7.94
C ARG A 94 -10.61 -7.05 8.93
N SER A 95 -10.90 -7.47 10.16
CA SER A 95 -11.40 -6.57 11.22
C SER A 95 -10.38 -5.49 11.60
N THR A 96 -9.10 -5.73 11.30
CA THR A 96 -7.99 -4.82 11.63
C THR A 96 -7.68 -3.82 10.51
N LEU A 97 -8.20 -4.05 9.30
CA LEU A 97 -7.92 -3.23 8.12
C LEU A 97 -8.88 -2.04 8.02
N GLY A 98 -8.42 -0.92 7.47
CA GLY A 98 -9.30 0.18 7.12
C GLY A 98 -10.12 -0.10 5.86
N THR A 99 -11.10 0.75 5.59
CA THR A 99 -12.06 0.59 4.49
C THR A 99 -11.36 0.48 3.14
N THR A 100 -10.36 1.32 2.87
CA THR A 100 -9.66 1.35 1.58
C THR A 100 -8.89 0.05 1.32
N ILE A 101 -8.22 -0.50 2.34
CA ILE A 101 -7.53 -1.79 2.22
C ILE A 101 -8.54 -2.93 2.08
N ASN A 102 -9.66 -2.90 2.82
CA ASN A 102 -10.73 -3.89 2.65
C ASN A 102 -11.30 -3.90 1.22
N ILE A 103 -11.51 -2.71 0.63
CA ILE A 103 -11.96 -2.58 -0.77
C ILE A 103 -10.89 -3.11 -1.73
N LEU A 104 -9.62 -2.75 -1.53
CA LEU A 104 -8.49 -3.23 -2.34
C LEU A 104 -8.46 -4.76 -2.36
N CYS A 105 -8.49 -5.38 -1.18
CA CYS A 105 -8.39 -6.83 -1.01
C CYS A 105 -9.67 -7.56 -1.41
N SER A 106 -10.82 -6.89 -1.46
CA SER A 106 -12.11 -7.44 -1.90
C SER A 106 -12.39 -8.81 -1.25
N HIS A 107 -12.44 -9.91 -2.02
CA HIS A 107 -12.68 -11.27 -1.53
C HIS A 107 -11.40 -12.13 -1.41
N LEU A 108 -10.23 -11.57 -1.73
CA LEU A 108 -8.98 -12.32 -1.70
C LEU A 108 -8.57 -12.64 -0.25
N PRO A 109 -7.89 -13.77 -0.02
CA PRO A 109 -7.24 -14.03 1.26
C PRO A 109 -6.20 -12.94 1.56
N ILE A 110 -6.03 -12.62 2.84
CA ILE A 110 -5.11 -11.60 3.30
C ILE A 110 -3.97 -12.27 4.06
N TYR A 111 -2.74 -11.85 3.78
CA TYR A 111 -1.56 -12.31 4.48
C TYR A 111 -0.68 -11.15 4.94
N TRP A 112 0.00 -11.33 6.06
CA TRP A 112 0.99 -10.39 6.57
C TRP A 112 2.31 -10.56 5.85
N ALA A 113 2.76 -9.50 5.16
CA ALA A 113 4.07 -9.32 4.53
C ALA A 113 5.15 -8.94 5.55
#